data_AF-A0A423LLX3-F1
#
_entry.id   AF-A0A423LLX3-F1
#
_cell.length_a   1.000
_cell.length_b   1.000
_cell.length_c   1.000
_cell.angle_alpha   90.00
_cell.angle_beta   90.00
_cell.angle_gamma   90.00
#
_symmetry.space_group_name_H-M   'P 1'
#
loop_
_entity.id
_entity.type
_entity.pdbx_description
1 polymer ?
#
loop_
_entity_poly.entity_id
_entity_poly.type
_entity_poly.pdbx_seq_one_letter_code
_entity_poly.pdbx_strand_id
1 'polypeptide(L)'
;MGWFDRDILWPTLVPPSPAQIAANNQMRDRWKASVSNGDWNAQSEVALEEARRMYDAEQERRKGADTKAGVYLAAVTALIPVLVSLLPSLWSDKTNRVLGAISLIVFALAVIYVLRAGYSAFCVLRVSAANTVGANDISQSWSTAQPVASLAKNIALKVIDNYPGNNAKVSHIKLAHDYLLRAFLVFAVLLAVQALWPCAAWVIEEITKHMAPELRQPLMMCYS
;
A
#
# COMPACT_ATOMS: atom_id res chain seq x y z
N MET A 1 21.33 5.95 -18.63
CA MET A 1 22.24 6.06 -17.47
C MET A 1 21.37 6.26 -16.23
N GLY A 2 21.14 5.19 -15.46
CA GLY A 2 20.56 5.23 -14.12
C GLY A 2 19.10 5.67 -13.95
N TRP A 3 18.15 5.19 -14.76
CA TRP A 3 16.74 5.15 -14.32
C TRP A 3 16.64 4.09 -13.22
N PHE A 4 17.00 4.44 -11.98
CA PHE A 4 16.40 3.77 -10.84
C PHE A 4 14.91 4.06 -10.96
N ASP A 5 14.11 3.07 -11.38
CA ASP A 5 12.66 3.22 -11.48
C ASP A 5 12.17 3.80 -10.16
N ARG A 6 11.71 5.04 -10.23
CA ARG A 6 11.24 5.81 -9.07
C ARG A 6 10.14 5.05 -8.33
N ASP A 7 9.40 4.21 -9.05
CA ASP A 7 8.37 3.32 -8.55
C ASP A 7 8.92 2.16 -7.70
N ILE A 8 10.16 1.72 -7.92
CA ILE A 8 10.80 0.68 -7.09
C ILE A 8 11.08 1.22 -5.69
N LEU A 9 11.65 2.43 -5.59
CA LEU A 9 12.00 3.01 -4.28
C LEU A 9 10.87 3.82 -3.65
N TRP A 10 10.03 4.46 -4.46
CA TRP A 10 9.05 5.42 -3.99
C TRP A 10 7.76 5.37 -4.83
N PRO A 11 6.91 4.35 -4.61
CA PRO A 11 5.66 4.22 -5.35
C PRO A 11 4.78 5.44 -5.06
N THR A 12 4.22 6.05 -6.11
CA THR A 12 3.31 7.20 -5.97
C THR A 12 2.07 7.00 -6.82
N LEU A 13 0.94 7.49 -6.31
CA LEU A 13 -0.24 7.61 -7.15
C LEU A 13 -0.04 8.83 -8.05
N VAL A 14 0.14 8.59 -9.34
CA VAL A 14 0.13 9.65 -10.34
C VAL A 14 -1.31 10.16 -10.45
N PRO A 15 -1.59 11.41 -10.04
CA PRO A 15 -2.93 11.94 -10.19
C PRO A 15 -3.26 12.00 -11.69
N PRO A 16 -4.47 11.61 -12.10
CA PRO A 16 -4.86 11.70 -13.50
C PRO A 16 -4.80 13.16 -13.95
N SER A 17 -4.28 13.39 -15.15
CA SER A 17 -4.27 14.72 -15.76
C SER A 17 -5.71 15.25 -15.94
N PRO A 18 -5.92 16.57 -16.02
CA PRO A 18 -7.25 17.13 -16.27
C PRO A 18 -7.92 16.56 -17.52
N ALA A 19 -7.13 16.29 -18.57
CA ALA A 19 -7.61 15.65 -19.80
C ALA A 19 -8.09 14.20 -19.56
N GLN A 20 -7.36 13.42 -18.76
CA GLN A 20 -7.78 12.06 -18.39
C GLN A 20 -9.01 12.06 -17.49
N ILE A 21 -9.13 13.01 -16.56
CA ILE A 21 -10.33 13.17 -15.73
C ILE A 21 -11.54 13.49 -16.63
N ALA A 22 -11.40 14.44 -17.55
CA ALA A 22 -12.45 14.80 -18.49
C ALA A 22 -12.86 13.60 -19.37
N ALA A 23 -11.89 12.86 -19.92
CA ALA A 23 -12.14 11.67 -20.72
C ALA A 23 -12.86 10.57 -19.92
N ASN A 24 -12.44 10.30 -18.68
CA ASN A 24 -13.08 9.33 -17.80
C ASN A 24 -14.50 9.75 -17.42
N ASN A 25 -14.73 11.03 -17.14
CA ASN A 25 -16.05 11.57 -16.87
C ASN A 25 -16.96 11.40 -18.09
N GLN A 26 -16.49 11.80 -19.28
CA GLN A 26 -17.22 11.65 -20.53
C GLN A 26 -17.55 10.19 -20.84
N MET A 27 -16.61 9.26 -20.60
CA MET A 27 -16.84 7.83 -20.78
C MET A 27 -17.97 7.32 -19.88
N ARG A 28 -17.98 7.72 -18.59
CA ARG A 28 -19.05 7.35 -17.66
C ARG A 28 -20.38 7.97 -18.03
N ASP A 29 -20.39 9.22 -18.50
CA ASP A 29 -21.63 9.87 -18.94
C ASP A 29 -22.23 9.15 -20.16
N ARG A 30 -21.38 8.66 -21.08
CA ARG A 30 -21.82 7.79 -22.18
C ARG A 30 -22.39 6.46 -21.68
N TRP A 31 -21.77 5.83 -20.68
CA TRP A 31 -22.30 4.60 -20.08
C TRP A 31 -23.66 4.84 -19.41
N LYS A 32 -23.79 5.92 -18.63
CA LYS A 32 -25.06 6.31 -18.01
C LYS A 32 -26.14 6.56 -19.06
N ALA A 33 -25.81 7.30 -20.11
CA ALA A 33 -26.74 7.53 -21.22
C ALA A 33 -27.15 6.21 -21.89
N SER A 34 -26.21 5.28 -22.10
CA SER A 34 -26.48 3.96 -22.66
C SER A 34 -27.40 3.12 -21.77
N VAL A 35 -27.20 3.15 -20.44
CA VAL A 35 -28.06 2.46 -19.47
C VAL A 35 -29.46 3.07 -19.45
N SER A 36 -29.55 4.40 -19.39
CA SER A 36 -30.83 5.12 -19.35
C SER A 36 -31.64 4.90 -20.63
N ASN A 37 -31.01 4.99 -21.80
CA ASN A 37 -31.66 4.91 -23.11
C ASN A 37 -31.85 3.48 -23.63
N GLY A 38 -31.16 2.48 -23.06
CA GLY A 38 -31.26 1.09 -23.50
C GLY A 38 -32.65 0.51 -23.26
N ASP A 39 -33.17 -0.27 -24.21
CA ASP A 39 -34.42 -1.02 -24.00
C ASP A 39 -34.13 -2.32 -23.25
N TRP A 40 -34.47 -2.35 -21.95
CA TRP A 40 -34.26 -3.50 -21.07
C TRP A 40 -35.56 -4.27 -20.81
N ASN A 41 -36.61 -4.00 -21.58
CA ASN A 41 -37.95 -4.50 -21.29
C ASN A 41 -38.15 -5.94 -21.76
N ALA A 42 -37.54 -6.30 -22.88
CA ALA A 42 -37.67 -7.63 -23.48
C ALA A 42 -37.16 -8.74 -22.54
N GLN A 43 -36.13 -8.45 -21.73
CA GLN A 43 -35.52 -9.40 -20.79
C GLN A 43 -35.19 -8.72 -19.45
N SER A 44 -36.19 -8.04 -18.88
CA SER A 44 -36.01 -7.22 -17.67
C SER A 44 -35.51 -7.99 -16.45
N GLU A 45 -35.93 -9.24 -16.28
CA GLU A 45 -35.46 -10.12 -15.20
C GLU A 45 -33.97 -10.46 -15.34
N VAL A 46 -33.50 -10.75 -16.56
CA VAL A 46 -32.07 -11.01 -16.82
C VAL A 46 -31.25 -9.75 -16.57
N ALA A 47 -31.75 -8.59 -17.05
CA ALA A 47 -31.09 -7.31 -16.80
C ALA A 47 -31.02 -6.98 -15.30
N LEU A 48 -32.06 -7.31 -14.53
CA LEU A 48 -32.08 -7.13 -13.08
C LEU A 48 -31.09 -8.05 -12.36
N GLU A 49 -31.03 -9.33 -12.75
CA GLU A 49 -30.08 -10.28 -12.18
C GLU A 49 -28.64 -9.83 -12.44
N GLU A 50 -28.31 -9.46 -13.67
CA GLU A 50 -26.97 -8.99 -14.02
C GLU A 50 -26.62 -7.66 -13.34
N ALA A 51 -27.58 -6.73 -13.22
CA ALA A 51 -27.37 -5.49 -12.47
C ALA A 51 -27.08 -5.75 -10.98
N ARG A 52 -27.80 -6.70 -10.36
CA ARG A 52 -27.54 -7.12 -8.96
C ARG A 52 -26.17 -7.77 -8.82
N ARG A 53 -25.82 -8.71 -9.71
CA ARG A 53 -24.48 -9.35 -9.73
C ARG A 53 -23.36 -8.31 -9.85
N MET A 54 -23.50 -7.34 -10.74
CA MET A 54 -22.55 -6.24 -10.89
C MET A 54 -22.45 -5.39 -9.61
N TYR A 55 -23.59 -5.07 -8.99
CA TYR A 55 -23.63 -4.30 -7.76
C TYR A 55 -22.96 -5.05 -6.60
N ASP A 56 -23.28 -6.32 -6.40
CA ASP A 56 -22.72 -7.15 -5.34
C ASP A 56 -21.21 -7.34 -5.53
N ALA A 57 -20.75 -7.59 -6.75
CA ALA A 57 -19.33 -7.68 -7.07
C ALA A 57 -18.58 -6.39 -6.72
N GLU A 58 -19.19 -5.23 -7.00
CA GLU A 58 -18.59 -3.93 -6.72
C GLU A 58 -18.60 -3.58 -5.22
N GLN A 59 -19.65 -3.96 -4.49
CA GLN A 59 -19.68 -3.83 -3.02
C GLN A 59 -18.63 -4.73 -2.36
N GLU A 60 -18.50 -5.97 -2.81
CA GLU A 60 -17.50 -6.90 -2.30
C GLU A 60 -16.08 -6.41 -2.62
N ARG A 61 -15.85 -5.83 -3.81
CA ARG A 61 -14.57 -5.20 -4.17
C ARG A 61 -14.19 -4.07 -3.20
N ARG A 62 -15.15 -3.20 -2.86
CA ARG A 62 -14.96 -2.13 -1.88
C ARG A 62 -14.70 -2.69 -0.48
N LYS A 63 -15.54 -3.62 -0.03
CA LYS A 63 -15.40 -4.26 1.29
C LYS A 63 -14.06 -4.95 1.43
N GLY A 64 -13.61 -5.66 0.40
CA GLY A 64 -12.29 -6.28 0.35
C GLY A 64 -11.15 -5.26 0.49
N ALA A 65 -11.27 -4.07 -0.10
CA ALA A 65 -10.29 -3.00 0.10
C ALA A 65 -10.32 -2.46 1.55
N ASP A 66 -11.51 -2.25 2.12
CA ASP A 66 -11.68 -1.76 3.49
C ASP A 66 -11.15 -2.78 4.52
N THR A 67 -11.43 -4.07 4.33
CA THR A 67 -10.88 -5.16 5.16
C THR A 67 -9.36 -5.21 5.10
N LYS A 68 -8.76 -5.14 3.89
CA LYS A 68 -7.30 -5.13 3.73
C LYS A 68 -6.67 -3.90 4.39
N ALA A 69 -7.30 -2.74 4.28
CA ALA A 69 -6.83 -1.53 4.93
C ALA A 69 -6.83 -1.64 6.46
N GLY A 70 -7.87 -2.26 7.05
CA GLY A 70 -7.92 -2.56 8.47
C GLY A 70 -6.77 -3.47 8.92
N VAL A 71 -6.51 -4.55 8.17
CA VAL A 71 -5.38 -5.46 8.43
C VAL A 71 -4.04 -4.74 8.36
N TYR A 72 -3.83 -3.88 7.35
CA TYR A 72 -2.58 -3.14 7.21
C TYR A 72 -2.39 -2.11 8.33
N LEU A 73 -3.44 -1.44 8.79
CA LEU A 73 -3.34 -0.55 9.96
C LEU A 73 -3.02 -1.30 11.24
N ALA A 74 -3.60 -2.49 11.45
CA ALA A 74 -3.25 -3.34 12.59
C ALA A 74 -1.77 -3.74 12.53
N ALA A 75 -1.27 -4.15 11.36
CA ALA A 75 0.14 -4.48 11.17
C ALA A 75 1.06 -3.28 11.43
N VAL A 76 0.75 -2.10 10.87
CA VAL A 76 1.49 -0.87 11.13
C VAL A 76 1.52 -0.54 12.64
N THR A 77 0.40 -0.69 13.31
CA THR A 77 0.28 -0.43 14.77
C THR A 77 1.13 -1.40 15.58
N ALA A 78 1.16 -2.68 15.20
CA ALA A 78 1.99 -3.70 15.83
C ALA A 78 3.49 -3.51 15.57
N LEU A 79 3.87 -2.92 14.44
CA LEU A 79 5.27 -2.67 14.09
C LEU A 79 5.87 -1.48 14.85
N ILE A 80 5.08 -0.49 15.25
CA ILE A 80 5.58 0.72 15.93
C ILE A 80 6.38 0.39 17.20
N PRO A 81 5.88 -0.43 18.15
CA PRO A 81 6.65 -0.80 19.34
C PRO A 81 7.96 -1.52 19.02
N VAL A 82 7.96 -2.37 18.00
CA VAL A 82 9.15 -3.12 17.55
C VAL A 82 10.20 -2.16 16.98
N LEU A 83 9.79 -1.16 16.22
CA LEU A 83 10.71 -0.13 15.72
C LEU A 83 11.31 0.68 16.87
N VAL A 84 10.50 1.08 17.84
CA VAL A 84 10.94 1.85 19.00
C VAL A 84 11.95 1.08 19.86
N SER A 85 11.76 -0.24 20.04
CA SER A 85 12.68 -1.05 20.85
C SER A 85 14.07 -1.23 20.24
N LEU A 86 14.22 -1.06 18.92
CA LEU A 86 15.50 -1.21 18.21
C LEU A 86 16.35 0.06 18.18
N LEU A 87 15.76 1.20 18.51
CA LEU A 87 16.41 2.51 18.50
C LEU A 87 17.68 2.56 19.37
N PRO A 88 17.70 2.03 20.61
CA PRO A 88 18.91 1.98 21.43
C PRO A 88 20.00 1.07 20.86
N SER A 89 19.63 -0.01 20.17
CA SER A 89 20.59 -0.95 19.59
C SER A 89 21.31 -0.36 18.36
N LEU A 90 20.65 0.55 17.65
CA LEU A 90 21.21 1.26 16.50
C LEU A 90 22.26 2.31 16.89
N TRP A 91 22.13 2.87 18.09
CA TRP A 91 22.94 3.97 18.59
C TRP A 91 23.54 3.60 19.95
N SER A 92 24.58 2.77 19.93
CA SER A 92 25.32 2.36 21.11
C SER A 92 26.80 2.75 21.01
N ASP A 93 27.44 3.02 22.15
CA ASP A 93 28.88 3.33 22.21
C ASP A 93 29.78 2.19 21.68
N LYS A 94 29.23 0.97 21.56
CA LYS A 94 29.93 -0.21 21.02
C LYS A 94 29.86 -0.32 19.50
N THR A 95 28.98 0.44 18.86
CA THR A 95 28.79 0.41 17.40
C THR A 95 29.74 1.39 16.74
N ASN A 96 30.42 0.98 15.67
CA ASN A 96 31.19 1.92 14.84
C ASN A 96 30.29 3.09 14.43
N ARG A 97 30.71 4.34 14.69
CA ARG A 97 29.92 5.56 14.41
C ARG A 97 29.40 5.61 12.98
N VAL A 98 30.18 5.15 12.01
CA VAL A 98 29.78 5.11 10.59
C VAL A 98 28.65 4.11 10.36
N LEU A 99 28.76 2.91 10.92
CA LEU A 99 27.73 1.88 10.83
C LEU A 99 26.45 2.30 11.56
N GLY A 100 26.58 2.91 12.74
CA GLY A 100 25.45 3.46 13.49
C GLY A 100 24.71 4.53 12.71
N ALA A 101 25.44 5.46 12.08
CA ALA A 101 24.85 6.49 11.23
C ALA A 101 24.12 5.91 10.01
N ILE A 102 24.73 4.96 9.28
CA ILE A 102 24.09 4.29 8.14
C ILE A 102 22.83 3.54 8.59
N SER A 103 22.93 2.78 9.68
CA SER A 103 21.82 1.99 10.21
C SER A 103 20.65 2.89 10.65
N LEU A 104 20.94 4.08 11.20
CA LEU A 104 19.93 5.06 11.58
C LEU A 104 19.23 5.69 10.37
N ILE A 105 19.96 5.93 9.27
CA ILE A 105 19.36 6.38 7.99
C ILE A 105 18.44 5.29 7.42
N VAL A 106 18.89 4.03 7.40
CA VAL A 106 18.09 2.89 6.92
C VAL A 106 16.86 2.69 7.80
N PHE A 107 17.01 2.81 9.11
CA PHE A 107 15.90 2.74 10.06
C PHE A 107 14.89 3.88 9.84
N ALA A 108 15.35 5.12 9.68
CA ALA A 108 14.48 6.25 9.37
C ALA A 108 13.70 6.03 8.06
N LEU A 109 14.35 5.48 7.03
CA LEU A 109 13.69 5.11 5.77
C LEU A 109 12.60 4.05 5.99
N ALA A 110 12.86 3.01 6.80
CA ALA A 110 11.87 2.00 7.14
C ALA A 110 10.65 2.61 7.85
N VAL A 111 10.88 3.48 8.83
CA VAL A 111 9.81 4.22 9.54
C VAL A 111 8.98 5.03 8.57
N ILE A 112 9.62 5.76 7.65
CA ILE A 112 8.92 6.54 6.62
C ILE A 112 8.02 5.64 5.76
N TYR A 113 8.49 4.47 5.33
CA TYR A 113 7.67 3.53 4.58
C TYR A 113 6.48 3.00 5.40
N VAL A 114 6.68 2.66 6.68
CA VAL A 114 5.58 2.23 7.56
C VAL A 114 4.53 3.32 7.72
N LEU A 115 4.94 4.57 7.93
CA LEU A 115 4.02 5.71 8.04
C LEU A 115 3.26 5.96 6.73
N ARG A 116 3.93 5.82 5.57
CA ARG A 116 3.30 5.97 4.24
C ARG A 116 2.30 4.83 3.96
N ALA A 117 2.61 3.60 4.37
CA ALA A 117 1.68 2.47 4.31
C ALA A 117 0.44 2.74 5.17
N GLY A 118 0.65 3.19 6.42
CA GLY A 118 -0.42 3.56 7.34
C GLY A 118 -1.31 4.68 6.82
N TYR A 119 -0.71 5.76 6.30
CA TYR A 119 -1.44 6.86 5.68
C TYR A 119 -2.28 6.39 4.48
N SER A 120 -1.70 5.57 3.60
CA SER A 120 -2.40 5.05 2.43
C SER A 120 -3.57 4.13 2.85
N ALA A 121 -3.38 3.27 3.85
CA ALA A 121 -4.46 2.45 4.41
C ALA A 121 -5.55 3.29 5.07
N PHE A 122 -5.19 4.36 5.79
CA PHE A 122 -6.15 5.30 6.35
C PHE A 122 -6.98 6.01 5.26
N CYS A 123 -6.36 6.40 4.14
CA CYS A 123 -7.06 6.97 3.00
C CYS A 123 -8.12 6.01 2.42
N VAL A 124 -7.89 4.70 2.48
CA VAL A 124 -8.90 3.70 2.07
C VAL A 124 -10.10 3.73 3.01
N LEU A 125 -9.88 3.75 4.33
CA LEU A 125 -10.95 3.74 5.33
C LEU A 125 -11.70 5.07 5.45
N ARG A 126 -11.16 6.15 4.91
CA ARG A 126 -11.80 7.47 4.93
C ARG A 126 -13.22 7.37 4.40
N VAL A 127 -14.16 7.93 5.15
CA VAL A 127 -15.58 7.95 4.79
C VAL A 127 -15.73 8.64 3.43
N SER A 128 -16.32 7.92 2.49
CA SER A 128 -16.69 8.41 1.17
C SER A 128 -18.19 8.17 0.99
N ALA A 129 -18.86 9.12 0.36
CA ALA A 129 -20.22 8.93 -0.12
C ALA A 129 -20.26 7.70 -1.05
N ALA A 130 -21.29 6.89 -0.88
CA ALA A 130 -21.53 5.72 -1.70
C ALA A 130 -23.02 5.62 -2.00
N ASN A 131 -23.33 5.42 -3.27
CA ASN A 131 -24.68 5.30 -3.75
C ASN A 131 -25.14 3.86 -3.53
N THR A 132 -26.11 3.69 -2.64
CA THR A 132 -26.74 2.40 -2.36
C THR A 132 -28.17 2.40 -2.86
N VAL A 133 -28.69 1.21 -3.16
CA VAL A 133 -30.09 1.01 -3.53
C VAL A 133 -30.89 0.85 -2.24
N GLY A 134 -31.85 1.73 -1.98
CA GLY A 134 -32.69 1.74 -0.81
C GLY A 134 -34.16 1.50 -1.14
N ALA A 135 -34.99 1.40 -0.09
CA ALA A 135 -36.43 1.16 -0.23
C ALA A 135 -37.15 2.21 -1.09
N ASN A 136 -36.68 3.46 -1.07
CA ASN A 136 -37.23 4.52 -1.92
C ASN A 136 -36.96 4.31 -3.42
N ASP A 137 -35.80 3.79 -3.80
CA ASP A 137 -35.52 3.50 -5.22
C ASP A 137 -36.38 2.34 -5.73
N ILE A 138 -36.65 1.37 -4.84
CA ILE A 138 -37.55 0.26 -5.11
C ILE A 138 -38.98 0.79 -5.29
N SER A 139 -39.51 1.57 -4.35
CA SER A 139 -40.87 2.11 -4.48
C SER A 139 -41.05 3.00 -5.71
N GLN A 140 -40.06 3.84 -6.03
CA GLN A 140 -40.06 4.66 -7.24
C GLN A 140 -40.04 3.80 -8.51
N SER A 141 -39.21 2.76 -8.55
CA SER A 141 -39.15 1.85 -9.71
C SER A 141 -40.49 1.13 -9.90
N TRP A 142 -41.14 0.71 -8.81
CA TRP A 142 -42.47 0.07 -8.82
C TRP A 142 -43.61 0.97 -9.28
N SER A 143 -43.40 2.29 -9.27
CA SER A 143 -44.38 3.28 -9.73
C SER A 143 -44.31 3.53 -11.24
N THR A 144 -43.37 2.89 -11.94
CA THR A 144 -43.21 3.01 -13.40
C THR A 144 -43.95 1.91 -14.15
N ALA A 145 -44.21 2.12 -15.45
CA ALA A 145 -44.87 1.11 -16.30
C ALA A 145 -44.08 -0.21 -16.41
N GLN A 146 -42.75 -0.17 -16.20
CA GLN A 146 -41.84 -1.31 -16.33
C GLN A 146 -40.91 -1.38 -15.12
N PRO A 147 -41.41 -1.89 -13.98
CA PRO A 147 -40.75 -1.73 -12.70
C PRO A 147 -39.44 -2.49 -12.56
N VAL A 148 -39.36 -3.70 -13.13
CA VAL A 148 -38.16 -4.55 -13.12
C VAL A 148 -37.02 -3.90 -13.92
N ALA A 149 -37.32 -3.42 -15.13
CA ALA A 149 -36.34 -2.75 -15.98
C ALA A 149 -35.88 -1.41 -15.36
N SER A 150 -36.80 -0.65 -14.76
CA SER A 150 -36.49 0.60 -14.06
C SER A 150 -35.56 0.35 -12.87
N LEU A 151 -35.83 -0.68 -12.06
CA LEU A 151 -34.95 -1.05 -10.95
C LEU A 151 -33.56 -1.47 -11.45
N ALA A 152 -33.50 -2.32 -12.48
CA ALA A 152 -32.23 -2.77 -13.05
C ALA A 152 -31.36 -1.60 -13.51
N LYS A 153 -31.95 -0.61 -14.20
CA LYS A 153 -31.25 0.61 -14.61
C LYS A 153 -30.77 1.44 -13.41
N ASN A 154 -31.63 1.62 -12.41
CA ASN A 154 -31.27 2.34 -11.19
C ASN A 154 -30.08 1.70 -10.46
N ILE A 155 -30.04 0.37 -10.36
CA ILE A 155 -28.91 -0.37 -9.78
C ILE A 155 -27.64 -0.10 -10.61
N ALA A 156 -27.70 -0.28 -11.93
CA ALA A 156 -26.55 -0.10 -12.81
C ALA A 156 -25.99 1.34 -12.78
N LEU A 157 -26.86 2.36 -12.73
CA LEU A 157 -26.45 3.76 -12.62
C LEU A 157 -25.69 4.02 -11.31
N LYS A 158 -26.18 3.49 -10.18
CA LYS A 158 -25.51 3.63 -8.88
C LYS A 158 -24.15 2.92 -8.84
N VAL A 159 -24.00 1.79 -9.53
CA VAL A 159 -22.70 1.14 -9.71
C VAL A 159 -21.73 2.06 -10.44
N ILE A 160 -22.15 2.66 -11.56
CA ILE A 160 -21.32 3.58 -12.35
C ILE A 160 -20.88 4.80 -11.51
N ASP A 161 -21.79 5.35 -10.70
CA ASP A 161 -21.49 6.47 -9.80
C ASP A 161 -20.46 6.14 -8.71
N ASN A 162 -20.40 4.87 -8.29
CA ASN A 162 -19.47 4.43 -7.25
C ASN A 162 -18.05 4.14 -7.76
N TYR A 163 -17.86 3.92 -9.07
CA TYR A 163 -16.55 3.61 -9.65
C TYR A 163 -15.41 4.55 -9.25
N PRO A 164 -15.52 5.89 -9.33
CA PRO A 164 -14.42 6.77 -8.93
C PRO A 164 -14.00 6.58 -7.46
N GLY A 165 -14.96 6.48 -6.54
CA GLY A 165 -14.67 6.28 -5.12
C GLY A 165 -14.02 4.93 -4.84
N ASN A 166 -14.56 3.87 -5.43
CA ASN A 166 -14.04 2.52 -5.23
C ASN A 166 -12.68 2.33 -5.91
N ASN A 167 -12.46 2.91 -7.10
CA ASN A 167 -11.16 2.87 -7.76
C ASN A 167 -10.08 3.64 -6.97
N ALA A 168 -10.44 4.77 -6.34
CA ALA A 168 -9.52 5.49 -5.46
C ALA A 168 -9.12 4.62 -4.25
N LYS A 169 -10.09 3.97 -3.59
CA LYS A 169 -9.82 3.01 -2.50
C LYS A 169 -8.90 1.87 -2.96
N VAL A 170 -9.19 1.25 -4.11
CA VAL A 170 -8.35 0.17 -4.68
C VAL A 170 -6.93 0.65 -5.02
N SER A 171 -6.78 1.90 -5.46
CA SER A 171 -5.46 2.47 -5.75
C SER A 171 -4.65 2.71 -4.48
N HIS A 172 -5.29 3.26 -3.45
CA HIS A 172 -4.65 3.47 -2.15
C HIS A 172 -4.28 2.17 -1.45
N ILE A 173 -5.07 1.09 -1.56
CA ILE A 173 -4.70 -0.19 -0.93
C ILE A 173 -3.51 -0.86 -1.63
N LYS A 174 -3.41 -0.74 -2.97
CA LYS A 174 -2.22 -1.20 -3.71
C LYS A 174 -0.98 -0.44 -3.27
N LEU A 175 -1.09 0.90 -3.15
CA LEU A 175 0.00 1.73 -2.66
C LEU A 175 0.41 1.38 -1.21
N ALA A 176 -0.57 1.11 -0.35
CA ALA A 176 -0.32 0.68 1.04
C ALA A 176 0.45 -0.64 1.08
N HIS A 177 0.03 -1.61 0.27
CA HIS A 177 0.71 -2.90 0.15
C HIS A 177 2.17 -2.74 -0.29
N ASP A 178 2.39 -1.91 -1.32
CA ASP A 178 3.72 -1.63 -1.86
C ASP A 178 4.67 -1.01 -0.82
N TYR A 179 4.19 -0.04 -0.04
CA TYR A 179 4.99 0.54 1.03
C TYR A 179 5.23 -0.43 2.18
N LEU A 180 4.24 -1.26 2.53
CA LEU A 180 4.39 -2.25 3.60
C LEU A 180 5.43 -3.32 3.23
N LEU A 181 5.42 -3.79 1.98
CA LEU A 181 6.42 -4.74 1.48
C LEU A 181 7.83 -4.15 1.53
N ARG A 182 8.00 -2.89 1.09
CA ARG A 182 9.29 -2.19 1.14
C ARG A 182 9.76 -1.97 2.58
N ALA A 183 8.88 -1.55 3.47
CA ALA A 183 9.19 -1.44 4.90
C ALA A 183 9.68 -2.78 5.48
N PHE A 184 8.97 -3.87 5.18
CA PHE A 184 9.34 -5.21 5.61
C PHE A 184 10.72 -5.63 5.09
N LEU A 185 11.00 -5.42 3.80
CA LEU A 185 12.30 -5.75 3.21
C LEU A 185 13.45 -4.93 3.81
N VAL A 186 13.29 -3.61 3.93
CA VAL A 186 14.31 -2.74 4.54
C VAL A 186 14.57 -3.15 5.99
N PHE A 187 13.50 -3.46 6.73
CA PHE A 187 13.60 -3.90 8.11
C PHE A 187 14.29 -5.27 8.23
N ALA A 188 13.95 -6.23 7.38
CA ALA A 188 14.58 -7.55 7.35
C ALA A 188 16.09 -7.44 7.04
N VAL A 189 16.48 -6.59 6.09
CA VAL A 189 17.89 -6.34 5.77
C VAL A 189 18.61 -5.69 6.95
N LEU A 190 17.99 -4.68 7.58
CA LEU A 190 18.56 -4.01 8.76
C LEU A 190 18.82 -5.01 9.89
N LEU A 191 17.85 -5.87 10.19
CA LEU A 191 18.00 -6.91 11.20
C LEU A 191 19.05 -7.95 10.84
N ALA A 192 19.11 -8.38 9.58
CA ALA A 192 20.13 -9.32 9.11
C ALA A 192 21.55 -8.73 9.27
N VAL A 193 21.74 -7.45 8.91
CA VAL A 193 23.01 -6.76 9.10
C VAL A 193 23.38 -6.69 10.58
N GLN A 194 22.44 -6.32 11.46
CA GLN A 194 22.69 -6.26 12.90
C GLN A 194 23.02 -7.63 13.50
N ALA A 195 22.31 -8.69 13.08
CA ALA A 195 22.51 -10.04 13.59
C ALA A 195 23.85 -10.64 13.13
N LEU A 196 24.28 -10.33 11.91
CA LEU A 196 25.52 -10.85 11.33
C LEU A 196 26.76 -10.02 11.70
N TRP A 197 26.57 -8.75 12.11
CA TRP A 197 27.68 -7.85 12.43
C TRP A 197 28.66 -8.39 13.47
N PRO A 198 28.24 -9.00 14.60
CA PRO A 198 29.17 -9.54 15.59
C PRO A 198 30.08 -10.64 15.02
N CYS A 199 29.52 -11.52 14.18
CA CYS A 199 30.30 -12.57 13.52
C CYS A 199 31.27 -11.98 12.49
N ALA A 200 30.82 -11.00 11.70
CA ALA A 200 31.68 -10.31 10.73
C ALA A 200 32.83 -9.56 11.44
N ALA A 201 32.54 -8.88 12.54
CA ALA A 201 33.54 -8.18 13.34
C ALA A 201 34.58 -9.15 13.91
N TRP A 202 34.15 -10.31 14.43
CA TRP A 202 35.05 -11.35 14.92
C TRP A 202 35.97 -11.91 13.80
N VAL A 203 35.42 -12.21 12.62
CA VAL A 203 36.22 -12.69 11.47
C VAL A 203 37.23 -11.64 11.01
N ILE A 204 36.83 -10.37 10.94
CA ILE A 204 37.73 -9.27 10.55
C ILE A 204 38.87 -9.15 11.57
N GLU A 205 38.57 -9.23 12.86
CA GLU A 205 39.59 -9.16 13.91
C GLU A 205 40.59 -10.31 13.78
N GLU A 206 40.13 -11.54 13.54
CA GLU A 206 40.98 -12.72 13.39
C GLU A 206 41.88 -12.65 12.15
N ILE A 207 41.33 -12.20 11.02
CA ILE A 207 42.11 -11.96 9.79
C ILE A 207 43.15 -10.86 10.00
N THR A 208 42.80 -9.80 10.74
CA THR A 208 43.72 -8.68 11.02
C THR A 208 44.87 -9.12 11.92
N LYS A 209 44.62 -9.99 12.90
CA LYS A 209 45.67 -10.61 13.73
C LYS A 209 46.66 -11.42 12.88
N HIS A 210 46.18 -12.16 11.89
CA HIS A 210 47.04 -12.97 11.02
C HIS A 210 47.76 -12.18 9.90
N MET A 211 47.24 -11.01 9.51
CA MET A 211 47.88 -10.13 8.52
C MET A 211 48.79 -9.05 9.13
N ALA A 212 48.76 -8.85 10.44
CA ALA A 212 49.70 -7.95 11.11
C ALA A 212 51.13 -8.50 10.94
N PRO A 213 52.06 -7.75 10.32
CA PRO A 213 53.45 -8.18 10.26
C PRO A 213 53.98 -8.32 11.69
N GLU A 214 54.63 -9.43 12.01
CA GLU A 214 55.32 -9.58 13.28
C GLU A 214 56.28 -8.39 13.46
N LEU A 215 55.94 -7.48 14.37
CA LEU A 215 56.91 -6.53 14.89
C LEU A 215 57.99 -7.36 15.56
N ARG A 216 59.10 -7.60 14.84
CA ARG A 216 60.36 -8.08 15.41
C ARG A 216 60.67 -7.15 16.58
N GLN A 217 60.44 -7.64 17.79
CA GLN A 217 60.96 -7.00 18.99
C GLN A 217 62.48 -6.91 18.83
N PRO A 218 63.10 -5.72 18.92
CA PRO A 218 64.55 -5.68 19.02
C PRO A 218 64.93 -6.27 20.38
N LEU A 219 65.39 -7.52 20.35
CA LEU A 219 66.27 -8.07 21.38
C LEU A 219 67.53 -7.19 21.44
N MET A 220 67.50 -6.11 22.23
CA MET A 220 68.73 -5.57 22.79
C MET A 220 69.04 -6.37 24.05
N MET A 221 69.72 -7.50 23.85
CA MET A 221 70.60 -8.07 24.85
C MET A 221 71.71 -7.06 25.17
N CYS A 222 72.05 -6.97 26.45
CA CYS A 222 73.08 -6.14 27.08
C CYS A 222 74.46 -6.19 26.40
N TYR A 223 75.30 -5.15 26.59
CA TYR A 223 76.67 -5.28 27.16
C TYR A 223 77.36 -3.92 27.41
N SER A 224 78.13 -3.90 28.50
CA SER A 224 79.04 -2.87 29.06
C SER A 224 78.40 -1.74 29.88
#